data_AF-V9QGS9-F1
#
_entry.id   AF-V9QGS9-F1
#
_cell.length_a   1.000
_cell.length_b   1.000
_cell.length_c   1.000
_cell.angle_alpha   90.00
_cell.angle_beta   90.00
_cell.angle_gamma   90.00
#
_symmetry.space_group_name_H-M   'P 1'
#
loop_
_entity.id
_entity.type
_entity.pdbx_description
1 polymer ?
#
loop_
_entity_poly.entity_id
_entity_poly.type
_entity_poly.pdbx_seq_one_letter_code
_entity_poly.pdbx_strand_id
1 'polypeptide(L)'
;MALKLADYVVTEAGFGADLGAEKFVDIKCRLSGLKPSAVVLVATVRALKSHGGVDKSDLNRENLAALQRGVLNLLKHVENVTQNFGLPTVVAINRFPTDSPAELQLVEQECRKLGVNVALSEVWGKG
;
A
#
# COMPACT_ATOMS: atom_id res chain seq x y z
N MET A 1 -0.56 23.29 -10.54
CA MET A 1 -0.86 24.40 -9.61
C MET A 1 -0.32 24.11 -8.21
N ALA A 2 -0.73 23.03 -7.54
CA ALA A 2 -0.26 22.68 -6.20
C ALA A 2 1.28 22.67 -6.04
N LEU A 3 2.01 22.06 -7.00
CA LEU A 3 3.48 22.00 -6.98
C LEU A 3 4.19 23.37 -7.02
N LYS A 4 3.48 24.45 -7.36
CA LYS A 4 4.04 25.81 -7.34
C LYS A 4 3.81 26.54 -6.00
N LEU A 5 3.00 25.96 -5.11
CA LEU A 5 2.45 26.64 -3.93
C LEU A 5 2.77 25.91 -2.61
N ALA A 6 3.27 24.68 -2.67
CA ALA A 6 3.53 23.85 -1.50
C ALA A 6 4.82 23.05 -1.68
N ASP A 7 5.50 22.77 -0.57
CA ASP A 7 6.71 21.96 -0.55
C ASP A 7 6.43 20.48 -0.84
N TYR A 8 5.26 19.99 -0.40
CA TYR A 8 4.78 18.63 -0.64
C TYR A 8 3.39 18.64 -1.23
N VAL A 9 3.17 17.82 -2.27
CA VAL A 9 1.86 17.61 -2.87
C VAL A 9 1.55 16.12 -2.85
N VAL A 10 0.57 15.75 -2.02
CA VAL A 10 0.02 14.40 -2.01
C VAL A 10 -1.13 14.35 -3.02
N THR A 11 -1.09 13.38 -3.93
CA THR A 11 -2.13 13.09 -4.91
C THR A 11 -2.33 11.58 -4.98
N GLU A 12 -3.49 11.15 -5.46
CA GLU A 12 -3.80 9.73 -5.64
C GLU A 12 -4.13 9.39 -7.10
N ALA A 13 -4.22 8.10 -7.37
CA ALA A 13 -4.77 7.52 -8.58
C ALA A 13 -5.77 6.43 -8.19
N GLY A 14 -6.89 6.33 -8.93
CA GLY A 14 -7.94 5.36 -8.61
C GLY A 14 -7.53 3.90 -8.88
N PHE A 15 -8.16 2.97 -8.17
CA PHE A 15 -7.85 1.52 -8.17
C PHE A 15 -6.47 1.18 -7.58
N GLY A 16 -6.02 -0.06 -7.76
CA GLY A 16 -4.72 -0.54 -7.30
C GLY A 16 -3.56 0.02 -8.14
N ALA A 17 -2.32 -0.25 -7.69
CA ALA A 17 -1.12 0.23 -8.38
C ALA A 17 -0.91 -0.40 -9.77
N ASP A 18 -1.55 -1.54 -10.02
CA ASP A 18 -1.62 -2.21 -11.33
C ASP A 18 -2.40 -1.40 -12.38
N LEU A 19 -3.31 -0.51 -11.97
CA LEU A 19 -4.11 0.31 -12.88
C LEU A 19 -3.89 1.80 -12.68
N GLY A 20 -4.05 2.28 -11.44
CA GLY A 20 -3.98 3.70 -11.13
C GLY A 20 -2.56 4.25 -11.21
N ALA A 21 -1.63 3.59 -10.51
CA ALA A 21 -0.25 4.04 -10.44
C ALA A 21 0.45 3.88 -11.81
N GLU A 22 0.24 2.76 -12.51
CA GLU A 22 0.72 2.57 -13.90
C GLU A 22 0.28 3.72 -14.80
N LYS A 23 -1.01 4.02 -14.90
CA LYS A 23 -1.50 5.15 -15.71
C LYS A 23 -0.96 6.50 -15.22
N PHE A 24 -0.78 6.68 -13.92
CA PHE A 24 -0.21 7.91 -13.38
C PHE A 24 1.24 8.09 -13.86
N VAL A 25 2.05 7.04 -13.83
CA VAL A 25 3.46 7.09 -14.24
C VAL A 25 3.58 7.11 -15.78
N ASP A 26 3.01 6.12 -16.46
CA ASP A 26 3.23 5.89 -17.88
C ASP A 26 2.45 6.84 -18.79
N ILE A 27 1.33 7.41 -18.32
CA ILE A 27 0.53 8.37 -19.09
C ILE A 27 0.70 9.78 -18.54
N LYS A 28 0.27 10.02 -17.29
CA LYS A 28 0.21 11.39 -16.75
C LYS A 28 1.60 11.99 -16.59
N CYS A 29 2.54 11.29 -15.94
CA CYS A 29 3.89 11.81 -15.72
C CYS A 29 4.65 11.99 -17.04
N ARG A 30 4.54 11.03 -17.96
CA ARG A 30 5.11 11.16 -19.31
C ARG A 30 4.60 12.39 -20.07
N LEU A 31 3.30 12.66 -20.05
CA LEU A 31 2.69 13.80 -20.76
C LEU A 31 2.95 15.15 -20.07
N SER A 32 3.04 15.17 -18.74
CA SER A 32 3.17 16.39 -17.95
C SER A 32 4.60 16.75 -17.55
N GLY A 33 5.56 15.82 -17.71
CA GLY A 33 6.93 15.96 -17.21
C GLY A 33 7.06 15.85 -15.68
N LEU A 34 5.99 15.45 -14.98
CA LEU A 34 6.02 15.26 -13.53
C LEU A 34 6.91 14.07 -13.15
N LYS A 35 7.58 14.18 -12.00
CA LYS A 35 8.42 13.12 -11.43
C LYS A 35 8.01 12.88 -9.97
N PRO A 36 7.33 11.76 -9.67
CA PRO A 36 6.99 11.42 -8.28
C PRO A 36 8.26 11.26 -7.45
N SER A 37 8.30 11.86 -6.26
CA SER A 37 9.45 11.73 -5.34
C SER A 37 9.32 10.52 -4.41
N ALA A 38 8.10 10.05 -4.15
CA ALA A 38 7.80 8.88 -3.35
C ALA A 38 6.39 8.35 -3.68
N VAL A 39 6.14 7.09 -3.32
CA VAL A 39 4.84 6.43 -3.42
C VAL A 39 4.45 5.87 -2.06
N VAL A 40 3.18 6.07 -1.69
CA VAL A 40 2.56 5.43 -0.51
C VAL A 40 1.61 4.35 -1.01
N LEU A 41 1.92 3.09 -0.72
CA LEU A 41 1.02 1.96 -0.98
C LEU A 41 0.18 1.69 0.25
N VAL A 42 -1.13 1.91 0.14
CA VAL A 42 -2.07 1.71 1.25
C VAL A 42 -2.57 0.27 1.27
N ALA A 43 -2.57 -0.36 2.45
CA ALA A 43 -3.09 -1.70 2.67
C ALA A 43 -3.87 -1.79 3.99
N THR A 44 -4.69 -2.83 4.13
CA THR A 44 -5.36 -3.21 5.38
C THR A 44 -5.23 -4.70 5.60
N VAL A 45 -5.11 -5.15 6.85
CA VAL A 45 -5.02 -6.58 7.19
C VAL A 45 -6.23 -7.36 6.65
N ARG A 46 -7.42 -6.75 6.73
CA ARG A 46 -8.67 -7.33 6.20
C ARG A 46 -8.63 -7.53 4.69
N ALA A 47 -8.16 -6.55 3.92
CA ALA A 47 -8.04 -6.70 2.46
C ALA A 47 -7.05 -7.80 2.09
N LEU A 48 -5.91 -7.87 2.79
CA LEU A 48 -4.92 -8.91 2.57
C LEU A 48 -5.48 -10.29 2.91
N LYS A 49 -6.19 -10.46 4.03
CA LYS A 49 -6.92 -11.72 4.32
C LYS A 49 -7.92 -12.10 3.24
N SER A 50 -8.62 -11.12 2.67
CA SER A 50 -9.54 -11.36 1.55
C SER A 50 -8.81 -11.87 0.30
N HIS A 51 -7.66 -11.27 -0.05
CA HIS A 51 -6.77 -11.80 -1.10
C HIS A 51 -6.22 -13.21 -0.77
N GLY A 52 -6.13 -13.54 0.52
CA GLY A 52 -5.81 -14.89 1.02
C GLY A 52 -6.96 -15.90 0.98
N GLY A 53 -8.15 -15.50 0.51
CA GLY A 53 -9.33 -16.33 0.34
C GLY A 53 -10.33 -16.31 1.50
N VAL A 54 -10.21 -15.40 2.47
CA VAL A 54 -11.19 -15.26 3.56
C VAL A 54 -12.45 -14.57 3.06
N ASP A 55 -13.60 -15.14 3.39
CA ASP A 55 -14.90 -14.54 3.08
C ASP A 55 -15.08 -13.20 3.81
N LYS A 56 -15.83 -12.27 3.20
CA LYS A 56 -16.07 -10.93 3.74
C LYS A 56 -16.67 -10.96 5.15
N SER A 57 -17.48 -11.97 5.46
CA SER A 57 -18.12 -12.14 6.77
C SER A 57 -17.15 -12.53 7.89
N ASP A 58 -15.99 -13.11 7.56
CA ASP A 58 -15.01 -13.65 8.51
C ASP A 58 -13.75 -12.79 8.67
N LEU A 59 -13.65 -11.65 7.98
CA LEU A 59 -12.43 -10.81 7.96
C LEU A 59 -12.02 -10.22 9.32
N ASN A 60 -12.92 -10.19 10.29
CA ASN A 60 -12.65 -9.62 11.62
C ASN A 60 -11.97 -10.60 12.57
N ARG A 61 -11.83 -11.87 12.19
CA ARG A 61 -11.11 -12.88 12.97
C ARG A 61 -9.65 -12.92 12.54
N GLU A 62 -8.74 -13.12 13.51
CA GLU A 62 -7.33 -13.31 13.22
C GLU A 62 -7.13 -14.52 12.29
N ASN A 63 -6.33 -14.35 11.22
CA ASN A 63 -5.97 -15.47 10.35
C ASN A 63 -4.61 -15.24 9.66
N LEU A 64 -3.53 -15.58 10.36
CA LEU A 64 -2.16 -15.44 9.86
C LEU A 64 -1.89 -16.26 8.59
N ALA A 65 -2.48 -17.45 8.46
CA ALA A 65 -2.27 -18.32 7.31
C ALA A 65 -2.87 -17.71 6.02
N ALA A 66 -4.08 -17.14 6.10
CA ALA A 66 -4.67 -16.43 4.99
C ALA A 66 -3.94 -15.12 4.69
N LEU A 67 -3.56 -14.38 5.74
CA LEU A 67 -2.78 -13.16 5.59
C LEU A 67 -1.46 -13.40 4.86
N GLN A 68 -0.73 -14.47 5.20
CA GLN A 68 0.51 -14.87 4.54
C GLN A 68 0.32 -15.16 3.04
N ARG A 69 -0.83 -15.73 2.64
CA ARG A 69 -1.14 -15.93 1.21
C ARG A 69 -1.49 -14.62 0.52
N GLY A 70 -2.29 -13.79 1.18
CA GLY A 70 -2.78 -12.54 0.60
C GLY A 70 -1.77 -11.41 0.55
N VAL A 71 -0.77 -11.40 1.44
CA VAL A 71 0.31 -10.39 1.44
C VAL A 71 1.08 -10.39 0.12
N LEU A 72 1.10 -11.51 -0.62
CA LEU A 72 1.71 -11.62 -1.94
C LEU A 72 1.14 -10.59 -2.94
N ASN A 73 -0.13 -10.21 -2.81
CA ASN A 73 -0.71 -9.13 -3.62
C ASN A 73 -0.01 -7.78 -3.35
N LEU A 74 0.16 -7.43 -2.07
CA LEU A 74 0.87 -6.21 -1.67
C LEU A 74 2.33 -6.25 -2.10
N LEU A 75 3.03 -7.38 -1.86
CA LEU A 75 4.42 -7.54 -2.26
C LEU A 75 4.59 -7.35 -3.77
N LYS A 76 3.63 -7.84 -4.58
CA LYS A 76 3.70 -7.62 -6.02
C LYS A 76 3.55 -6.15 -6.42
N HIS A 77 2.66 -5.41 -5.76
CA HIS A 77 2.54 -3.97 -5.98
C HIS A 77 3.80 -3.22 -5.52
N VAL A 78 4.41 -3.62 -4.41
CA VAL A 78 5.70 -3.09 -3.95
C VAL A 78 6.77 -3.30 -5.02
N GLU A 79 6.97 -4.53 -5.49
CA GLU A 79 7.94 -4.84 -6.56
C GLU A 79 7.72 -3.99 -7.81
N ASN A 80 6.47 -3.90 -8.28
CA ASN A 80 6.16 -3.12 -9.48
C ASN A 80 6.59 -1.65 -9.31
N VAL A 81 6.30 -1.04 -8.17
CA VAL A 81 6.65 0.36 -7.92
C VAL A 81 8.15 0.56 -7.71
N THR A 82 8.80 -0.29 -6.92
CA THR A 82 10.21 -0.13 -6.59
C THR A 82 11.16 -0.58 -7.70
N GLN A 83 10.87 -1.70 -8.36
CA GLN A 83 11.77 -2.31 -9.34
C GLN A 83 11.47 -1.88 -10.77
N ASN A 84 10.18 -1.77 -11.16
CA ASN A 84 9.84 -1.41 -12.53
C ASN A 84 9.77 0.12 -12.73
N PHE A 85 9.13 0.83 -11.80
CA PHE A 85 9.06 2.30 -11.88
C PHE A 85 10.25 3.01 -11.19
N GLY A 86 11.02 2.30 -10.38
CA GLY A 86 12.20 2.85 -9.70
C GLY A 86 11.87 3.91 -8.65
N LEU A 87 10.66 3.88 -8.07
CA LEU A 87 10.17 4.91 -7.17
C LEU A 87 10.35 4.51 -5.69
N PRO A 88 10.87 5.40 -4.82
CA PRO A 88 10.91 5.17 -3.39
C PRO A 88 9.50 4.91 -2.85
N THR A 89 9.34 3.84 -2.09
CA THR A 89 8.02 3.36 -1.65
C THR A 89 7.97 3.17 -0.14
N VAL A 90 6.85 3.53 0.46
CA VAL A 90 6.46 3.17 1.83
C VAL A 90 5.10 2.49 1.80
N VAL A 91 4.91 1.46 2.62
CA VAL A 91 3.59 0.85 2.83
C VAL A 91 2.92 1.50 4.03
N ALA A 92 1.72 2.01 3.85
CA ALA A 92 0.87 2.49 4.93
C ALA A 92 -0.19 1.42 5.26
N ILE A 93 -0.13 0.85 6.47
CA ILE A 93 -1.17 -0.07 6.94
C ILE A 93 -2.22 0.75 7.69
N ASN A 94 -3.40 0.89 7.10
CA ASN A 94 -4.53 1.51 7.78
C ASN A 94 -5.09 0.53 8.82
N ARG A 95 -4.94 0.87 10.10
CA ARG A 95 -5.31 0.01 11.21
C ARG A 95 -6.82 -0.05 11.41
N PHE A 96 -7.34 -1.25 11.59
CA PHE A 96 -8.68 -1.49 12.14
C PHE A 96 -8.61 -1.96 13.59
N PRO A 97 -9.66 -1.70 14.41
CA PRO A 97 -9.70 -2.14 15.81
C PRO A 97 -9.56 -3.67 16.01
N THR A 98 -9.94 -4.44 14.99
CA THR A 98 -9.89 -5.92 15.00
C THR A 98 -8.55 -6.49 14.57
N ASP A 99 -7.63 -5.66 14.05
CA ASP A 99 -6.34 -6.13 13.57
C ASP A 99 -5.46 -6.50 14.76
N SER A 100 -4.97 -7.74 14.77
CA SER A 100 -4.12 -8.20 15.86
C SER A 100 -2.68 -7.68 15.71
N PRO A 101 -1.91 -7.54 16.82
CA PRO A 101 -0.49 -7.21 16.75
C PRO A 101 0.31 -8.21 15.91
N ALA A 102 -0.06 -9.50 15.94
CA ALA A 102 0.61 -10.54 15.16
C ALA A 102 0.36 -10.38 13.65
N GLU A 103 -0.86 -10.02 13.25
CA GLU A 103 -1.19 -9.74 11.86
C GLU A 103 -0.41 -8.53 11.33
N LEU A 104 -0.37 -7.44 12.10
CA LEU A 104 0.38 -6.23 11.73
C LEU A 104 1.88 -6.53 11.61
N GLN A 105 2.43 -7.28 12.56
CA GLN A 105 3.85 -7.66 12.56
C GLN A 105 4.21 -8.54 11.36
N LEU A 106 3.33 -9.47 10.96
CA LEU A 106 3.55 -10.31 9.78
C LEU A 106 3.66 -9.45 8.51
N VAL A 107 2.72 -8.52 8.29
CA VAL A 107 2.76 -7.64 7.11
C VAL A 107 4.04 -6.80 7.11
N GLU A 108 4.41 -6.24 8.27
CA GLU A 108 5.64 -5.47 8.40
C GLU A 108 6.89 -6.29 8.06
N GLN A 109 7.00 -7.51 8.58
CA GLN A 109 8.13 -8.40 8.31
C GLN A 109 8.23 -8.76 6.83
N GLU A 110 7.12 -9.07 6.17
CA GLU A 110 7.12 -9.40 4.74
C GLU A 110 7.53 -8.20 3.86
N CYS A 111 7.05 -7.00 4.17
CA CYS A 111 7.47 -5.78 3.46
C CYS A 111 8.95 -5.45 3.70
N ARG A 112 9.46 -5.65 4.92
CA ARG A 112 10.88 -5.41 5.25
C ARG A 112 11.83 -6.32 4.49
N LYS A 113 11.42 -7.55 4.12
CA LYS A 113 12.22 -8.44 3.26
C LYS A 113 12.47 -7.85 1.86
N LEU A 114 11.59 -6.98 1.38
CA LEU A 114 11.76 -6.24 0.12
C LEU A 114 12.47 -4.88 0.32
N GLY A 115 12.96 -4.59 1.53
CA GLY A 115 13.64 -3.34 1.83
C GLY A 115 12.73 -2.12 1.91
N VAL A 116 11.41 -2.31 2.03
CA VAL A 116 10.43 -1.23 2.11
C VAL A 116 9.99 -0.98 3.55
N ASN A 117 9.92 0.30 3.92
CA ASN A 117 9.42 0.72 5.22
C ASN A 117 7.90 0.54 5.31
N VAL A 118 7.43 0.26 6.52
CA VAL A 118 6.01 0.16 6.83
C VAL A 118 5.66 1.17 7.91
N ALA A 119 4.60 1.92 7.71
CA ALA A 119 4.05 2.84 8.69
C ALA A 119 2.61 2.42 9.04
N LEU A 120 2.34 2.28 10.34
CA LEU A 120 0.98 2.10 10.82
C LEU A 120 0.25 3.45 10.77
N SER A 121 -0.92 3.47 10.14
CA SER A 121 -1.75 4.65 9.95
C SER A 121 -3.02 4.53 10.79
N GLU A 122 -3.18 5.47 11.72
CA GLU A 122 -4.37 5.62 12.58
C GLU A 122 -5.13 6.92 12.29
N VAL A 123 -4.86 7.57 11.15
CA VAL A 123 -5.39 8.89 10.76
C VAL A 123 -6.93 8.96 10.80
N TRP A 124 -7.62 7.86 10.46
CA TRP A 124 -9.08 7.81 10.54
C TRP A 124 -9.60 7.94 11.98
N GLY A 125 -8.89 7.36 12.96
CA GLY A 125 -9.28 7.40 14.36
C GLY A 125 -8.68 8.54 15.17
N LYS A 126 -7.59 9.16 14.68
CA LYS A 126 -6.79 10.13 15.45
C LYS A 126 -6.49 11.47 14.75
N GLY A 127 -6.85 11.62 13.47
CA GLY A 127 -6.41 12.75 12.64
C GLY A 127 -5.05 12.47 12.02
#